data_AF-A0A1L9C6E7-F1
#
_entry.id   AF-A0A1L9C6E7-F1
#
_cell.length_a   1.000
_cell.length_b   1.000
_cell.length_c   1.000
_cell.angle_alpha   90.00
_cell.angle_beta   90.00
_cell.angle_gamma   90.00
#
_symmetry.space_group_name_H-M   'P 1'
#
loop_
_entity.id
_entity.type
_entity.pdbx_description
1 polymer ?
#
loop_
_entity_poly.entity_id
_entity_poly.type
_entity_poly.pdbx_seq_one_letter_code
_entity_poly.pdbx_strand_id
1 'polypeptide(L)'
;MEEGEEKEFRLEPSEAYGEYNDGLSQPVPKDNIQSDIDVEVGMMLLVKTPDGQELPAKIAEVGDEEVILDMNHPLAGKALNFNIQVKEISS
;
A
#
# COMPACT_ATOMS: atom_id res chain seq x y z
N MET A 1 25.50 2.55 14.56
CA MET A 1 25.60 3.02 13.17
C MET A 1 26.54 4.19 13.17
N GLU A 2 27.49 4.20 12.27
CA GLU A 2 28.44 5.29 12.07
C GLU A 2 28.20 5.98 10.72
N GLU A 3 28.61 7.24 10.59
CA GLU A 3 28.53 7.94 9.30
C GLU A 3 29.36 7.22 8.24
N GLY A 4 28.79 7.06 7.05
CA GLY A 4 29.41 6.31 5.95
C GLY A 4 29.24 4.80 6.03
N GLU A 5 28.64 4.24 7.09
CA GLU A 5 28.38 2.81 7.20
C GLU A 5 27.39 2.34 6.12
N GLU A 6 27.76 1.29 5.39
CA GLU A 6 26.87 0.57 4.47
C GLU A 6 26.38 -0.72 5.13
N LYS A 7 25.07 -0.97 5.05
CA LYS A 7 24.47 -2.16 5.62
C LYS A 7 23.43 -2.74 4.69
N GLU A 8 23.51 -4.04 4.50
CA GLU A 8 22.46 -4.83 3.85
C GLU A 8 21.73 -5.65 4.91
N PHE A 9 20.41 -5.57 4.91
CA PHE A 9 19.58 -6.41 5.76
C PHE A 9 18.23 -6.68 5.10
N ARG A 10 17.64 -7.81 5.49
CA ARG A 10 16.34 -8.25 5.04
C ARG A 10 15.34 -8.07 6.17
N LEU A 11 14.21 -7.45 5.86
CA LEU A 11 13.07 -7.37 6.75
C LEU A 11 11.96 -8.28 6.20
N GLU A 12 11.46 -9.17 7.04
CA GLU A 12 10.26 -9.92 6.72
C GLU A 12 9.04 -8.97 6.74
N PRO A 13 7.91 -9.31 6.10
CA PRO A 13 6.77 -8.40 5.97
C PRO A 13 6.30 -7.85 7.33
N SER A 14 6.25 -8.71 8.35
CA SER A 14 5.91 -8.37 9.73
C SER A 14 6.84 -7.33 10.40
N GLU A 15 8.07 -7.17 9.90
CA GLU A 15 9.06 -6.20 10.40
C GLU A 15 9.13 -4.92 9.55
N ALA A 16 8.39 -4.88 8.44
CA ALA A 16 8.36 -3.76 7.49
C ALA A 16 6.97 -3.14 7.39
N TYR A 17 6.22 -3.48 6.33
CA TYR A 17 4.90 -2.90 6.03
C TYR A 17 3.73 -3.77 6.51
N GLY A 18 4.02 -4.79 7.30
CA GLY A 18 3.05 -5.77 7.78
C GLY A 18 2.79 -6.89 6.78
N GLU A 19 2.07 -7.90 7.26
CA GLU A 19 1.51 -8.95 6.43
C GLU A 19 0.40 -8.39 5.53
N TYR A 20 0.18 -9.06 4.39
CA TYR A 20 -1.00 -8.78 3.59
C TYR A 20 -2.24 -9.18 4.38
N ASN A 21 -3.21 -8.27 4.49
CA ASN A 21 -4.45 -8.51 5.20
C ASN A 21 -5.61 -8.56 4.21
N ASP A 22 -6.14 -9.77 3.99
CA ASP A 22 -7.30 -9.99 3.14
C ASP A 22 -8.54 -9.19 3.61
N GLY A 23 -8.63 -8.86 4.90
CA GLY A 23 -9.70 -8.02 5.47
C GLY A 23 -9.63 -6.54 5.11
N LEU A 24 -8.50 -6.08 4.55
CA LEU A 24 -8.34 -4.73 4.00
C LEU A 24 -8.70 -4.66 2.50
N SER A 25 -9.05 -5.79 1.89
CA SER A 25 -9.63 -5.84 0.55
C SER A 25 -11.15 -5.86 0.66
N GLN A 26 -11.80 -4.80 0.20
CA GLN A 26 -13.25 -4.63 0.33
C GLN A 26 -13.93 -4.46 -1.03
N PRO A 27 -15.04 -5.18 -1.28
CA PRO A 27 -15.87 -4.94 -2.44
C PRO A 27 -16.59 -3.60 -2.28
N VAL A 28 -16.52 -2.77 -3.32
CA VAL A 28 -17.20 -1.49 -3.39
C VAL A 28 -18.03 -1.46 -4.68
N PRO A 29 -19.34 -1.11 -4.61
CA PRO A 29 -20.16 -0.92 -5.80
C PRO A 29 -19.53 0.11 -6.73
N LYS A 30 -19.54 -0.16 -8.04
CA LYS A 30 -19.00 0.79 -9.03
C LYS A 30 -19.65 2.16 -8.96
N ASP A 31 -20.93 2.23 -8.60
CA ASP A 31 -21.68 3.47 -8.44
C ASP A 31 -21.08 4.43 -7.38
N ASN A 32 -20.34 3.90 -6.41
CA ASN A 32 -19.64 4.72 -5.40
C ASN A 32 -18.33 5.31 -5.92
N ILE A 33 -17.78 4.75 -6.98
CA ILE A 33 -16.63 5.29 -7.68
C ILE A 33 -17.17 6.29 -8.68
N GLN A 34 -16.62 7.51 -8.68
CA GLN A 34 -17.12 8.60 -9.53
C GLN A 34 -17.28 8.11 -10.97
N SER A 35 -18.48 8.28 -11.51
CA SER A 35 -18.96 7.65 -12.74
C SER A 35 -18.20 8.06 -14.00
N ASP A 36 -17.30 9.04 -13.89
CA ASP A 36 -16.50 9.59 -14.98
C ASP A 36 -15.07 8.98 -15.07
N ILE A 37 -14.75 8.00 -14.22
CA ILE A 37 -13.44 7.33 -14.22
C ILE A 37 -13.57 5.89 -14.72
N ASP A 38 -12.90 5.59 -15.84
CA ASP A 38 -12.71 4.21 -16.28
C ASP A 38 -11.85 3.46 -15.25
N VAL A 39 -12.49 2.57 -14.49
CA VAL A 39 -11.82 1.78 -13.44
C VAL A 39 -10.99 0.66 -14.07
N GLU A 40 -9.68 0.72 -13.87
CA GLU A 40 -8.74 -0.31 -14.31
C GLU A 40 -8.08 -1.02 -13.14
N VAL A 41 -7.85 -2.33 -13.29
CA VAL A 41 -7.07 -3.11 -12.32
C VAL A 41 -5.68 -2.51 -12.19
N GLY A 42 -5.27 -2.23 -10.95
CA GLY A 42 -4.00 -1.60 -10.65
C GLY A 42 -4.05 -0.07 -10.48
N MET A 43 -5.18 0.56 -10.81
CA MET A 43 -5.36 1.99 -10.57
C MET A 43 -5.39 2.29 -9.07
N MET A 44 -4.81 3.44 -8.68
CA MET A 44 -4.80 3.91 -7.29
C MET A 44 -5.84 5.01 -7.10
N LEU A 45 -6.67 4.88 -6.08
CA LEU A 45 -7.71 5.82 -5.69
C LEU A 45 -7.44 6.34 -4.28
N LEU A 46 -7.82 7.58 -3.99
CA LEU A 46 -7.82 8.11 -2.63
C LEU A 46 -9.21 7.87 -2.03
N VAL A 47 -9.27 7.01 -1.01
CA VAL A 47 -10.49 6.70 -0.27
C VAL A 47 -10.50 7.52 1.01
N LYS A 48 -11.60 8.23 1.26
CA LYS A 48 -11.80 8.95 2.51
C LYS A 48 -12.32 8.00 3.59
N THR A 49 -11.53 7.81 4.64
CA THR A 49 -11.93 6.99 5.79
C THR A 49 -12.94 7.74 6.68
N PRO A 50 -13.68 7.03 7.55
CA PRO A 50 -14.60 7.65 8.51
C PRO A 50 -13.93 8.68 9.43
N ASP A 51 -12.64 8.51 9.71
CA ASP A 51 -11.82 9.42 10.52
C ASP A 51 -11.40 10.70 9.75
N GLY A 52 -11.83 10.84 8.49
CA GLY A 52 -11.57 11.99 7.65
C GLY A 52 -10.19 12.00 6.97
N GLN A 53 -9.41 10.93 7.15
CA GLN A 53 -8.13 10.75 6.46
C GLN A 53 -8.34 10.22 5.05
N GLU A 54 -7.52 10.65 4.10
CA GLU A 54 -7.50 10.10 2.75
C GLU A 54 -6.40 9.05 2.68
N LEU A 55 -6.78 7.80 2.42
CA LEU A 55 -5.86 6.69 2.27
C LEU A 55 -5.83 6.23 0.81
N PRO A 56 -4.63 5.95 0.25
CA PRO A 56 -4.54 5.32 -1.05
C PRO A 56 -5.07 3.88 -0.99
N ALA A 57 -5.95 3.52 -1.91
CA ALA A 57 -6.43 2.16 -2.14
C ALA A 57 -6.17 1.79 -3.60
N LYS A 58 -5.83 0.53 -3.86
CA LYS A 58 -5.57 0.02 -5.20
C LYS A 58 -6.77 -0.80 -5.67
N ILE A 59 -7.16 -0.67 -6.93
CA ILE A 59 -8.13 -1.60 -7.53
C ILE A 59 -7.44 -2.95 -7.74
N ALA A 60 -7.81 -3.94 -6.95
CA ALA A 60 -7.30 -5.31 -7.09
C ALA A 60 -8.02 -6.07 -8.19
N GLU A 61 -9.33 -5.85 -8.33
CA GLU A 61 -10.16 -6.52 -9.32
C GLU A 61 -11.33 -5.61 -9.76
N VAL A 62 -11.73 -5.70 -11.02
CA VAL A 62 -12.89 -5.00 -11.58
C VAL A 62 -13.88 -6.05 -12.07
N GLY A 63 -15.00 -6.20 -11.36
CA GLY A 63 -16.14 -7.02 -11.77
C GLY A 63 -17.13 -6.24 -12.63
N ASP A 64 -18.31 -6.79 -12.90
CA ASP A 64 -19.35 -6.12 -13.69
C ASP A 64 -20.06 -5.02 -12.88
N GLU A 65 -20.50 -5.33 -11.65
CA GLU A 65 -21.27 -4.44 -10.77
C GLU A 65 -20.43 -3.83 -9.61
N GLU A 66 -19.38 -4.53 -9.19
CA GLU A 66 -18.53 -4.15 -8.05
C GLU A 66 -17.05 -4.20 -8.42
N VAL A 67 -16.22 -3.49 -7.65
CA VAL A 67 -14.75 -3.57 -7.74
C VAL A 67 -14.18 -3.91 -6.37
N ILE A 68 -13.05 -4.61 -6.35
CA ILE A 68 -12.33 -4.91 -5.12
C ILE A 68 -11.29 -3.83 -4.90
N LEU A 69 -11.47 -3.04 -3.85
CA LEU A 69 -10.49 -2.05 -3.40
C LEU A 69 -9.60 -2.68 -2.32
N ASP A 70 -8.30 -2.69 -2.60
CA ASP A 70 -7.27 -3.16 -1.71
C ASP A 70 -6.62 -1.96 -1.00
N MET A 71 -6.86 -1.86 0.31
CA MET A 71 -6.30 -0.81 1.17
C MET A 71 -4.97 -1.22 1.82
N ASN A 72 -4.41 -2.38 1.46
CA ASN A 72 -3.10 -2.80 1.94
C ASN A 72 -2.02 -1.84 1.45
N HIS A 73 -0.95 -1.69 2.25
CA HIS A 73 0.22 -0.98 1.78
C HIS A 73 0.78 -1.69 0.52
N PRO A 74 1.27 -0.97 -0.52
CA PRO A 74 1.78 -1.58 -1.76
C PRO A 74 2.90 -2.63 -1.59
N LEU A 75 3.54 -2.60 -0.42
CA LEU A 75 4.63 -3.49 0.00
C LEU A 75 4.23 -4.47 1.12
N ALA A 76 2.96 -4.49 1.54
CA ALA A 76 2.46 -5.45 2.51
C ALA A 76 2.62 -6.89 1.99
N GLY A 77 2.98 -7.82 2.87
CA GLY A 77 3.25 -9.22 2.51
C GLY A 77 4.54 -9.46 1.71
N LYS A 78 5.33 -8.41 1.43
CA LYS A 78 6.62 -8.55 0.72
C LYS A 78 7.77 -8.40 1.70
N ALA A 79 8.66 -9.39 1.69
CA ALA A 79 9.94 -9.26 2.36
C ALA A 79 10.86 -8.32 1.57
N LEU A 80 11.47 -7.37 2.27
CA LEU A 80 12.23 -6.29 1.68
C LEU A 80 13.72 -6.46 1.98
N ASN A 81 14.54 -6.41 0.94
CA ASN A 81 16.00 -6.34 1.09
C ASN A 81 16.40 -4.88 0.98
N PHE A 82 16.95 -4.33 2.06
CA PHE A 82 17.44 -2.97 2.11
C PHE A 82 18.96 -2.97 2.00
N ASN A 83 19.48 -2.14 1.12
CA ASN A 83 20.87 -1.73 1.11
C ASN A 83 20.88 -0.23 1.45
N ILE A 84 21.40 0.11 2.63
CA ILE A 84 21.43 1.48 3.12
C ILE A 84 22.87 1.95 3.26
N GLN A 85 23.08 3.24 3.01
CA GLN A 85 24.30 3.95 3.32
C GLN A 85 23.95 5.10 4.26
N VAL A 86 24.55 5.11 5.44
CA VAL A 86 24.38 6.20 6.41
C VAL A 86 25.11 7.43 5.86
N LYS A 87 24.36 8.43 5.41
CA LYS A 87 24.95 9.66 4.83
C LYS A 87 25.48 10.61 5.89
N GLU A 88 24.71 10.81 6.95
CA GLU A 88 24.98 11.77 8.02
C GLU A 88 24.24 11.31 9.28
N ILE A 89 24.83 11.55 10.45
CA ILE A 89 24.21 11.32 11.75
C ILE A 89 24.13 12.67 12.45
N SER A 90 22.96 13.30 12.37
CA SER A 90 22.71 14.54 13.11
C SER A 90 22.28 14.20 14.55
N SER A 91 23.01 14.75 15.52
CA SER A 91 22.77 14.63 16.97
C SER A 91 22.13 15.89 17.56
#